data_AF-A0ABD0RW12-F1
#
_entry.id   AF-A0ABD0RW12-F1
#
_cell.length_a   1.000
_cell.length_b   1.000
_cell.length_c   1.000
_cell.angle_alpha   90.00
_cell.angle_beta   90.00
_cell.angle_gamma   90.00
#
_symmetry.space_group_name_H-M   'P 1'
#
loop_
_entity.id
_entity.type
_entity.pdbx_description
1 polymer ?
#
loop_
_entity_poly.entity_id
_entity_poly.type
_entity_poly.pdbx_seq_one_letter_code
_entity_poly.pdbx_strand_id
1 'polypeptide(L)' 'NISVSINGSGEIVEGDSVTLNCSSDSNPPANISWFKGGTFVGSGRIYSISKISSDHSGEYKCKSINKHGEKYSDAVTLNI' A
#
# COMPACT_ATOMS: atom_id res chain seq x y z
N ASN A 1 -13.75 2.52 -7.08
CA ASN A 1 -12.89 1.31 -7.08
C ASN A 1 -11.83 1.50 -6.01
N ILE A 2 -11.07 0.49 -5.60
CA ILE A 2 -9.88 0.69 -4.75
C ILE A 2 -8.68 0.04 -5.43
N SER A 3 -7.63 0.81 -5.67
CA SER A 3 -6.43 0.36 -6.37
C SER A 3 -5.16 0.79 -5.66
N VAL A 4 -4.12 -0.03 -5.80
CA VAL A 4 -2.79 0.26 -5.28
C VAL A 4 -1.84 0.48 -6.44
N SER A 5 -1.02 1.52 -6.33
CA SER A 5 0.09 1.79 -7.24
C SER A 5 1.38 1.91 -6.46
N ILE A 6 2.42 1.20 -6.90
CA ILE A 6 3.77 1.33 -6.36
C ILE A 6 4.50 2.41 -7.16
N ASN A 7 5.02 3.41 -6.46
CA ASN A 7 5.85 4.47 -7.00
C ASN A 7 7.31 4.14 -6.63
N GLY A 8 7.97 3.40 -7.52
CA GLY A 8 9.39 3.08 -7.49
C GLY A 8 9.94 3.21 -8.92
N SER A 9 11.16 3.70 -9.06
CA SER A 9 11.80 3.87 -10.36
C SER A 9 12.38 2.55 -10.86
N GLY A 10 11.62 1.81 -11.67
CA GLY A 10 12.15 0.62 -12.35
C GLY A 10 12.54 -0.52 -11.40
N GLU A 11 13.78 -0.98 -11.51
CA GLU A 11 14.36 -2.01 -10.63
C GLU A 11 14.62 -1.40 -9.26
N ILE A 12 13.81 -1.79 -8.28
CA ILE A 12 13.92 -1.31 -6.90
C ILE A 12 15.12 -2.01 -6.29
N VAL A 13 16.13 -1.26 -5.87
CA VAL A 13 17.34 -1.82 -5.24
C VAL A 13 17.36 -1.56 -3.74
N GLU A 14 18.10 -2.38 -2.99
CA GLU A 14 18.26 -2.17 -1.55
C GLU A 14 18.85 -0.78 -1.25
N GLY A 15 18.26 -0.08 -0.29
CA GLY A 15 18.59 1.30 0.05
C GLY A 15 17.69 2.35 -0.60
N ASP A 16 16.91 2.00 -1.63
CA ASP A 16 16.00 2.93 -2.29
C ASP A 16 14.80 3.33 -1.42
N SER A 17 14.07 4.35 -1.88
CA SER A 17 12.83 4.78 -1.27
C SER A 17 11.66 4.49 -2.21
N VAL A 18 10.71 3.70 -1.72
CA VAL A 18 9.51 3.30 -2.46
C VAL A 18 8.28 3.85 -1.79
N THR A 19 7.33 4.31 -2.59
CA THR A 19 6.07 4.85 -2.06
C THR A 19 4.89 4.09 -2.64
N LEU A 20 4.09 3.46 -1.79
CA LEU A 20 2.83 2.85 -2.19
C LEU A 20 1.69 3.86 -2.01
N ASN A 21 0.85 3.98 -3.03
CA ASN A 21 -0.32 4.85 -3.00
C ASN A 21 -1.58 4.02 -3.19
N CYS A 22 -2.56 4.24 -2.33
CA CYS A 22 -3.86 3.60 -2.39
C CYS A 22 -4.89 4.65 -2.81
N SER A 23 -5.44 4.46 -4.01
CA SER A 23 -6.51 5.29 -4.55
C SER A 23 -7.87 4.66 -4.23
N SER A 24 -8.76 5.43 -3.61
CA SER A 24 -10.11 5.01 -3.26
C SER A 24 -11.09 6.14 -3.58
N ASP A 25 -12.04 5.87 -4.48
CA ASP A 25 -13.09 6.83 -4.89
C ASP A 25 -14.24 6.90 -3.87
N SER A 26 -13.95 6.58 -2.60
CA SER A 26 -14.97 6.55 -1.56
C SER A 26 -15.44 7.97 -1.23
N ASN A 27 -16.76 8.19 -1.29
CA ASN A 27 -17.42 9.39 -0.81
C ASN A 27 -18.52 8.98 0.19
N PRO A 28 -18.41 9.31 1.49
CA PRO A 28 -17.43 10.20 2.15
C PRO A 28 -15.99 9.64 2.19
N PRO A 29 -14.98 10.41 2.63
CA PRO A 29 -13.59 9.95 2.67
C PRO A 29 -13.43 8.68 3.49
N ALA A 30 -12.81 7.66 2.90
CA ALA A 30 -12.49 6.43 3.61
C ALA A 30 -11.17 6.54 4.36
N ASN A 31 -11.10 5.88 5.51
CA ASN A 31 -9.87 5.61 6.23
C ASN A 31 -9.10 4.48 5.55
N ILE A 32 -7.84 4.73 5.23
CA ILE A 32 -6.98 3.77 4.53
C ILE A 32 -5.96 3.17 5.49
N SER A 33 -5.84 1.85 5.45
CA SER A 33 -4.88 1.06 6.22
C SER A 33 -4.11 0.12 5.29
N TRP A 34 -2.82 -0.05 5.53
CA TRP A 34 -1.91 -0.90 4.76
C TRP A 34 -1.62 -2.20 5.50
N PHE A 35 -1.60 -3.28 4.74
CA PHE A 35 -1.32 -4.62 5.21
C PHE A 35 -0.25 -5.27 4.34
N LYS A 36 0.77 -5.85 4.96
CA LYS A 36 1.81 -6.68 4.32
C LYS A 36 1.62 -8.12 4.75
N GLY A 37 1.30 -9.03 3.83
CA GLY A 37 1.09 -10.45 4.15
C GLY A 37 0.05 -10.72 5.25
N GLY A 38 -0.91 -9.80 5.44
CA GLY A 38 -1.92 -9.86 6.51
C GLY A 38 -1.56 -9.07 7.78
N THR A 39 -0.32 -8.60 7.93
CA THR A 39 0.12 -7.77 9.06
C THR A 39 -0.13 -6.29 8.78
N PHE A 40 -0.73 -5.57 9.72
CA PHE A 40 -0.89 -4.11 9.61
C PHE A 40 0.48 -3.41 9.66
N VAL A 41 0.78 -2.58 8.66
CA VAL A 41 2.07 -1.88 8.54
C VAL A 41 1.96 -0.37 8.61
N GLY A 42 0.77 0.20 8.45
CA GLY A 42 0.57 1.65 8.52
C GLY A 42 -0.82 2.09 8.11
N SER A 43 -1.11 3.37 8.32
CA SER A 43 -2.36 4.02 7.92
C SER A 43 -2.09 5.25 7.07
N GLY A 44 -3.06 5.63 6.25
CA GLY A 44 -2.96 6.74 5.31
C GLY A 44 -3.02 6.29 3.85
N ARG A 45 -3.30 7.25 2.96
CA ARG A 45 -3.36 6.98 1.50
C ARG A 45 -2.00 6.62 0.91
N ILE A 46 -0.93 7.14 1.51
CA ILE A 46 0.44 7.01 1.05
C ILE A 46 1.23 6.26 2.13
N TYR A 47 1.93 5.21 1.74
CA TYR A 47 2.84 4.47 2.60
C TYR A 47 4.25 4.51 1.99
N SER A 48 5.15 5.22 2.64
CA SER A 48 6.52 5.41 2.19
C SER A 48 7.47 4.54 2.98
N ILE A 49 8.30 3.77 2.28
CA ILE A 49 9.35 2.93 2.83
C ILE A 49 10.67 3.55 2.42
N SER A 50 11.43 4.05 3.39
CA SER A 50 12.79 4.55 3.19
C SER A 50 13.80 3.45 3.44
N LYS A 51 14.88 3.38 2.66
CA LYS A 51 15.92 2.34 2.78
C LYS A 51 15.33 0.95 2.70
N ILE A 52 14.71 0.68 1.56
CA ILE A 52 14.07 -0.60 1.32
C ILE A 52 15.10 -1.73 1.33
N SER A 53 14.69 -2.94 1.70
CA SER A 53 15.55 -4.13 1.80
C SER A 53 14.74 -5.36 1.45
N SER A 54 15.40 -6.48 1.19
CA SER A 54 14.74 -7.78 0.96
C SER A 54 13.68 -8.15 2.02
N ASP A 55 13.80 -7.69 3.26
CA ASP A 55 12.78 -7.86 4.31
C ASP A 55 11.46 -7.13 4.04
N HIS A 56 11.46 -6.14 3.16
CA HIS A 56 10.27 -5.39 2.74
C HIS A 56 9.55 -6.05 1.55
N SER A 57 10.17 -7.03 0.88
CA SER A 57 9.51 -7.78 -0.18
C SER A 57 8.28 -8.53 0.33
N GLY A 58 7.25 -8.60 -0.50
CA GLY A 58 6.01 -9.32 -0.20
C GLY A 58 4.75 -8.66 -0.77
N GLU A 59 3.59 -9.23 -0.44
CA GLU A 59 2.30 -8.74 -0.90
C GLU A 59 1.76 -7.63 0.00
N TYR A 60 1.45 -6.49 -0.62
CA TYR A 60 0.82 -5.34 0.01
C TYR A 60 -0.63 -5.19 -0.44
N LYS A 61 -1.51 -4.92 0.52
CA LYS A 61 -2.93 -4.62 0.31
C LYS A 61 -3.29 -3.36 1.07
N CYS A 62 -4.13 -2.51 0.49
CA CYS A 62 -4.78 -1.45 1.24
C CYS A 62 -6.23 -1.81 1.54
N LYS A 63 -6.69 -1.38 2.71
CA LYS A 63 -8.06 -1.49 3.19
C LYS A 63 -8.64 -0.09 3.30
N SER A 64 -9.77 0.14 2.65
CA SER A 64 -10.54 1.38 2.69
C SER A 64 -11.80 1.15 3.51
N ILE A 65 -11.93 1.85 4.64
CA ILE A 65 -13.09 1.77 5.54
C ILE A 65 -13.83 3.10 5.52
N ASN A 66 -15.13 3.06 5.28
CA ASN A 66 -16.01 4.23 5.30
C ASN A 66 -17.32 3.92 6.03
N LYS A 67 -18.19 4.91 6.21
CA LYS A 67 -19.53 4.74 6.81
C LYS A 67 -20.40 3.68 6.10
N HIS A 68 -20.10 3.38 4.84
CA HIS A 68 -20.81 2.40 4.02
C HIS A 68 -20.25 0.98 4.15
N GLY A 69 -19.10 0.79 4.80
CA GLY A 69 -18.45 -0.50 4.98
C GLY A 69 -16.96 -0.47 4.64
N GLU A 70 -16.37 -1.66 4.52
CA GLU A 70 -14.96 -1.86 4.21
C GLU A 70 -14.75 -2.52 2.85
N LYS A 71 -13.67 -2.12 2.16
CA LYS A 71 -13.19 -2.75 0.93
C LYS A 71 -11.69 -2.93 0.99
N TYR A 72 -11.21 -4.01 0.40
CA TYR A 72 -9.80 -4.29 0.19
C TYR A 72 -9.44 -4.07 -1.28
N SER A 73 -8.23 -3.58 -1.52
CA SER A 73 -7.64 -3.53 -2.85
C SER A 73 -7.16 -4.91 -3.29
N ASP A 74 -6.87 -5.01 -4.59
CA ASP A 74 -6.02 -6.06 -5.10
C ASP A 74 -4.65 -6.03 -4.42
N ALA A 75 -4.04 -7.22 -4.30
CA ALA A 75 -2.69 -7.36 -3.78
C ALA A 75 -1.68 -6.89 -4.83
N VAL A 76 -0.68 -6.14 -4.40
CA VAL A 76 0.50 -5.86 -5.22
C VAL A 76 1.72 -6.50 -4.58
N THR A 77 2.51 -7.19 -5.38
CA THR A 77 3.78 -7.76 -4.90
C THR A 77 4.88 -6.73 -5.08
N LEU A 78 5.50 -6.36 -3.97
CA LEU A 78 6.72 -5.57 -3.96
C LEU A 78 7.90 -6.54 -3.99
N ASN A 79 8.69 -6.47 -5.06
CA ASN A 79 9.91 -7.26 -5.22
C ASN A 79 11.10 -6.30 -5.25
N ILE A 80 12.13 -6.68 -4.50
CA ILE A 80 13.45 -6.07 -4.40
C ILE A 80 14.45 -7.18 -4.67
#